data_AF-A0A0Q4Z352-F1
#
_entry.id   AF-A0A0Q4Z352-F1
#
_cell.length_a   1.000
_cell.length_b   1.000
_cell.length_c   1.000
_cell.angle_alpha   90.00
_cell.angle_beta   90.00
_cell.angle_gamma   90.00
#
_symmetry.space_group_name_H-M   'P 1'
#
loop_
_entity.id
_entity.type
_entity.pdbx_description
1 polymer ?
#
loop_
_entity_poly.entity_id
_entity_poly.type
_entity_poly.pdbx_seq_one_letter_code
_entity_poly.pdbx_strand_id
1 'polypeptide(L)'
;MLLLGSVAPSLHAHAAALAGSLTAHARRQPEADLIDGPPAYDTILAFDLFAPADEAAPLALRALRRSLRRDGRLILALGTKPPGRGASAAGQGGSRDPGGGPGAWACLRRALEAAGFPHQHWWYPFPDHRAARTVLFERGLAPGSGLDAAALAGDASGERRAWRRIAEAGGLADHAPSALVLASAVGLPAEERLALQIGHERRPEFNKVATILTRAEGPPEVRRVPRRPGLPRCVAGVTNRFPSEALAPGQPWPEALEAVLARDGWTESDVATWAERWITAVRAAFPEADPGDRSPDAGTLLPGHAFDAIPRNLLVQGGEAAFIDLEWTLDAPLDLGHLLVRGLVDTFLTTPIQGCPAPGLDPTFLTLLRACTGPLGDGLSDAGIAERLDREARFQRVVGGHDPKRDFAWLAATHPLSRSQLLLRATTLADEVAGLRSERAALVDARDAAQAQTDRVIVYAAERDREAERLEAALAAAEARLAGPPPRLPGPAIRLGRAVRGLVPWKRT
;
A
#
# COMPACT_ATOMS: atom_id res chain seq x y z
N MET A 1 -37.45 1.07 6.36
CA MET A 1 -36.22 0.45 5.86
C MET A 1 -35.10 0.77 6.86
N LEU A 2 -35.02 -0.03 7.93
CA LEU A 2 -34.16 0.19 9.10
C LEU A 2 -32.99 -0.79 9.06
N LEU A 3 -31.77 -0.26 9.13
CA LEU A 3 -30.51 -0.99 9.23
C LEU A 3 -30.45 -1.76 10.55
N LEU A 4 -30.18 -3.06 10.45
CA LEU A 4 -30.01 -4.01 11.56
C LEU A 4 -28.85 -3.57 12.48
N GLY A 5 -29.22 -3.03 13.64
CA GLY A 5 -28.41 -3.09 14.84
C GLY A 5 -28.56 -4.46 15.50
N SER A 6 -27.46 -4.97 16.06
CA SER A 6 -27.30 -6.17 16.90
C SER A 6 -28.46 -7.17 16.87
N VAL A 7 -28.35 -8.19 16.01
CA VAL A 7 -29.25 -9.34 16.06
C VAL A 7 -28.83 -10.21 17.25
N ALA A 8 -29.75 -10.38 18.20
CA ALA A 8 -29.57 -11.15 19.43
C ALA A 8 -29.16 -12.62 19.15
N PRO A 9 -28.40 -13.28 20.06
CA PRO A 9 -27.99 -14.68 19.93
C PRO A 9 -29.14 -15.67 19.69
N SER A 10 -30.36 -15.32 20.10
CA SER A 10 -31.56 -16.15 19.94
C SER A 10 -32.07 -16.27 18.49
N LEU A 11 -31.78 -15.29 17.63
CA LEU A 11 -32.13 -15.32 16.20
C LEU A 11 -31.13 -16.17 15.39
N HIS A 12 -29.87 -16.24 15.82
CA HIS A 12 -28.88 -17.17 15.27
C HIS A 12 -29.26 -18.63 15.58
N ALA A 13 -29.79 -18.93 16.77
CA ALA A 13 -30.23 -20.26 17.13
C ALA A 13 -31.47 -20.71 16.31
N HIS A 14 -32.44 -19.82 16.09
CA HIS A 14 -33.61 -20.12 15.25
C HIS A 14 -33.27 -20.20 13.76
N ALA A 15 -32.40 -19.34 13.24
CA ALA A 15 -31.96 -19.38 11.84
C ALA A 15 -31.04 -20.59 11.56
N ALA A 16 -30.19 -20.99 12.52
CA ALA A 16 -29.39 -22.21 12.43
C ALA A 16 -30.26 -23.48 12.58
N ALA A 17 -31.34 -23.43 13.36
CA ALA A 17 -32.33 -24.50 13.42
C ALA A 17 -33.15 -24.59 12.12
N LEU A 18 -33.52 -23.46 11.50
CA LEU A 18 -34.25 -23.43 10.22
C LEU A 18 -33.35 -23.85 9.05
N ALA A 19 -32.10 -23.35 9.00
CA ALA A 19 -31.10 -23.75 8.01
C ALA A 19 -30.71 -25.22 8.23
N GLY A 20 -30.44 -25.64 9.46
CA GLY A 20 -30.17 -27.04 9.80
C GLY A 20 -31.33 -27.96 9.45
N SER A 21 -32.58 -27.53 9.67
CA SER A 21 -33.78 -28.28 9.27
C SER A 21 -33.93 -28.32 7.75
N LEU A 22 -33.71 -27.22 7.03
CA LEU A 22 -33.83 -27.16 5.56
C LEU A 22 -32.70 -27.91 4.84
N THR A 23 -31.46 -27.85 5.35
CA THR A 23 -30.31 -28.59 4.81
C THR A 23 -30.36 -30.08 5.18
N ALA A 24 -30.90 -30.44 6.36
CA ALA A 24 -31.15 -31.84 6.73
C ALA A 24 -32.33 -32.45 5.95
N HIS A 25 -33.37 -31.66 5.65
CA HIS A 25 -34.50 -32.11 4.82
C HIS A 25 -34.10 -32.23 3.34
N ALA A 26 -33.27 -31.32 2.83
CA ALA A 26 -32.78 -31.37 1.44
C ALA A 26 -31.83 -32.55 1.16
N ARG A 27 -31.21 -33.15 2.20
CA ARG A 27 -30.34 -34.34 2.08
C ARG A 27 -31.08 -35.67 2.26
N ARG A 28 -32.36 -35.67 2.65
CA ARG A 28 -33.20 -36.88 2.69
C ARG A 28 -34.01 -36.94 1.41
N GLN A 29 -34.05 -38.11 0.77
CA GLN A 29 -34.91 -38.39 -0.38
C GLN A 29 -36.41 -38.15 -0.04
N PRO A 30 -37.26 -37.92 -1.06
CA PRO A 30 -38.44 -37.08 -0.93
C PRO A 30 -39.64 -37.90 -0.50
N GLU A 31 -39.92 -37.94 0.80
CA GLU A 31 -41.26 -38.28 1.28
C GLU A 31 -41.83 -37.09 2.06
N ALA A 32 -42.84 -36.50 1.43
CA ALA A 32 -44.02 -35.91 2.03
C ALA A 32 -43.87 -35.46 3.49
N ASP A 33 -43.39 -34.24 3.70
CA ASP A 33 -43.87 -33.30 4.73
C ASP A 33 -43.03 -32.02 4.66
N LEU A 34 -43.43 -31.10 3.79
CA LEU A 34 -42.92 -29.73 3.76
C LEU A 34 -44.12 -28.78 3.72
N ILE A 35 -44.61 -28.44 4.92
CA ILE A 35 -45.39 -27.24 5.28
C ILE A 35 -46.37 -26.77 4.20
N ASP A 36 -47.53 -27.40 4.11
CA ASP A 36 -48.73 -26.92 3.39
C ASP A 36 -49.44 -25.79 4.16
N GLY A 37 -48.68 -24.78 4.59
CA GLY A 37 -49.21 -23.56 5.18
C GLY A 37 -49.45 -22.48 4.12
N PRO A 38 -50.50 -21.64 4.24
CA PRO A 38 -50.66 -20.50 3.34
C PRO A 38 -49.45 -19.56 3.44
N PRO A 39 -49.05 -18.89 2.34
CA PRO A 39 -47.90 -18.00 2.31
C PRO A 39 -48.03 -16.89 3.38
N ALA A 40 -47.05 -16.83 4.29
CA ALA A 40 -47.18 -16.07 5.53
C ALA A 40 -46.35 -14.77 5.54
N TYR A 41 -45.28 -14.68 4.73
CA TYR A 41 -44.29 -13.62 4.86
C TYR A 41 -44.38 -12.55 3.77
N ASP A 42 -44.30 -11.28 4.18
CA ASP A 42 -44.15 -10.13 3.28
C ASP A 42 -42.70 -9.98 2.77
N THR A 43 -41.72 -10.42 3.56
CA THR A 43 -40.30 -10.35 3.18
C THR A 43 -39.54 -11.48 3.83
N ILE A 44 -38.65 -12.11 3.06
CA ILE A 44 -37.65 -13.04 3.57
C ILE A 44 -36.25 -12.49 3.25
N LEU A 45 -35.40 -12.48 4.27
CA LEU A 45 -33.98 -12.14 4.18
C LEU A 45 -33.17 -13.42 4.35
N ALA A 46 -32.30 -13.75 3.40
CA ALA A 46 -31.41 -14.90 3.51
C ALA A 46 -29.97 -14.52 3.16
N PHE A 47 -29.03 -15.00 3.97
CA PHE A 47 -27.61 -14.72 3.87
C PHE A 47 -26.86 -16.04 3.73
N ASP A 48 -26.04 -16.17 2.69
CA ASP A 48 -25.18 -17.35 2.42
C ASP A 48 -25.90 -18.71 2.59
N LEU A 49 -27.19 -18.76 2.21
CA LEU A 49 -28.04 -19.95 2.38
C LEU A 49 -27.55 -21.14 1.55
N PHE A 50 -26.96 -20.85 0.38
CA PHE A 50 -26.39 -21.80 -0.56
C PHE A 50 -25.33 -21.09 -1.42
N ALA A 51 -24.48 -21.85 -2.11
CA ALA A 51 -23.58 -21.28 -3.11
C ALA A 51 -24.36 -20.93 -4.40
N PRO A 52 -24.00 -19.88 -5.16
CA PRO A 52 -24.82 -19.39 -6.28
C PRO A 52 -24.98 -20.39 -7.44
N ALA A 53 -24.06 -21.35 -7.57
CA ALA A 53 -24.09 -22.42 -8.56
C ALA A 53 -24.39 -23.80 -7.92
N ASP A 54 -24.96 -23.83 -6.72
CA ASP A 54 -25.33 -25.06 -6.02
C ASP A 54 -26.54 -25.73 -6.69
N GLU A 55 -26.46 -27.04 -6.91
CA GLU A 55 -27.56 -27.84 -7.47
C GLU A 55 -28.82 -27.82 -6.60
N ALA A 56 -28.68 -27.56 -5.30
CA ALA A 56 -29.80 -27.43 -4.36
C ALA A 56 -30.49 -26.06 -4.42
N ALA A 57 -29.88 -25.04 -5.03
CA ALA A 57 -30.42 -23.68 -5.06
C ALA A 57 -31.85 -23.59 -5.63
N PRO A 58 -32.21 -24.26 -6.76
CA PRO A 58 -33.57 -24.21 -7.29
C PRO A 58 -34.64 -24.74 -6.32
N LEU A 59 -34.34 -25.78 -5.54
CA LEU A 59 -35.26 -26.33 -4.54
C LEU A 59 -35.47 -25.36 -3.38
N ALA A 60 -34.37 -24.79 -2.86
CA ALA A 60 -34.43 -23.78 -1.81
C ALA A 60 -35.24 -22.55 -2.24
N LEU A 61 -34.99 -22.05 -3.45
CA LEU A 61 -35.71 -20.89 -4.01
C LEU A 61 -37.20 -21.15 -4.18
N ARG A 62 -37.62 -22.34 -4.62
CA ARG A 62 -39.04 -22.71 -4.70
C ARG A 62 -39.71 -22.78 -3.33
N ALA A 63 -39.02 -23.31 -2.32
CA ALA A 63 -39.53 -23.33 -0.95
C ALA A 63 -39.71 -21.91 -0.38
N LEU A 64 -38.73 -21.03 -0.62
CA LEU A 64 -38.82 -19.62 -0.27
C LEU A 64 -39.99 -18.93 -0.98
N ARG A 65 -40.20 -19.23 -2.27
CA ARG A 65 -41.33 -18.67 -3.03
C ARG A 65 -42.68 -19.07 -2.45
N ARG A 66 -42.86 -20.33 -2.03
CA ARG A 66 -44.13 -20.80 -1.41
C ARG A 66 -44.39 -20.16 -0.05
N SER A 67 -43.33 -19.80 0.66
CA SER A 67 -43.42 -19.16 1.98
C SER A 67 -43.79 -17.67 1.90
N LEU A 68 -43.52 -17.02 0.76
CA LEU A 68 -43.81 -15.61 0.52
C LEU A 68 -45.23 -15.39 0.00
N ARG A 69 -45.86 -14.31 0.48
CA ARG A 69 -47.08 -13.75 -0.14
C ARG A 69 -46.83 -13.44 -1.61
N ARG A 70 -47.91 -13.25 -2.38
CA ARG A 70 -47.81 -13.00 -3.83
C ARG A 70 -46.96 -11.76 -4.15
N ASP A 71 -47.09 -10.71 -3.35
CA ASP A 71 -46.32 -9.46 -3.41
C ASP A 71 -45.11 -9.44 -2.47
N GLY A 72 -44.82 -10.58 -1.83
CA GLY A 72 -43.72 -10.75 -0.92
C GLY A 72 -42.36 -10.66 -1.63
N ARG A 73 -41.37 -10.16 -0.90
CA ARG A 73 -40.03 -9.87 -1.42
C ARG A 73 -39.00 -10.84 -0.86
N LEU A 74 -38.14 -11.35 -1.73
CA LEU A 74 -36.96 -12.10 -1.33
C LEU A 74 -35.74 -11.19 -1.43
N ILE A 75 -34.94 -11.13 -0.36
CA ILE A 75 -33.65 -10.45 -0.34
C ILE A 75 -32.57 -11.50 -0.04
N LEU A 76 -31.66 -11.70 -1.00
CA LEU A 76 -30.55 -12.65 -0.89
C LEU A 76 -29.23 -11.90 -0.83
N ALA A 77 -28.37 -12.20 0.13
CA ALA A 77 -26.98 -11.78 0.15
C ALA A 77 -26.08 -13.01 0.08
N LEU A 78 -25.27 -13.12 -0.97
CA LEU A 78 -24.46 -14.31 -1.24
C LEU A 78 -23.03 -13.92 -1.59
N GLY A 79 -22.05 -14.65 -1.05
CA GLY A 79 -20.66 -14.60 -1.50
C GLY A 79 -20.30 -15.66 -2.55
N THR A 80 -19.28 -15.40 -3.36
CA THR A 80 -18.66 -16.42 -4.24
C THR A 80 -17.72 -17.38 -3.51
N LYS A 81 -17.34 -17.07 -2.26
CA LYS A 81 -16.45 -17.89 -1.42
C LYS A 81 -17.12 -18.21 -0.09
N PRO A 82 -16.94 -19.43 0.47
CA PRO A 82 -17.29 -19.69 1.86
C PRO A 82 -16.42 -18.84 2.79
N PRO A 83 -16.93 -18.42 3.96
CA PRO A 83 -16.20 -17.55 4.88
C PRO A 83 -14.89 -18.22 5.35
N GLY A 84 -13.73 -17.56 5.17
CA GLY A 84 -12.47 -17.97 5.81
C GLY A 84 -11.20 -18.10 4.94
N ARG A 85 -11.21 -17.84 3.62
CA ARG A 85 -9.97 -17.82 2.80
C ARG A 85 -9.78 -16.47 2.11
N GLY A 86 -8.97 -15.61 2.73
CA GLY A 86 -8.64 -14.24 2.31
C GLY A 86 -7.72 -14.13 1.08
N ALA A 87 -8.08 -14.76 -0.04
CA ALA A 87 -7.47 -14.47 -1.33
C ALA A 87 -8.46 -13.67 -2.18
N SER A 88 -8.02 -12.58 -2.80
CA SER A 88 -8.86 -11.78 -3.70
C SER A 88 -9.24 -12.55 -4.98
N ALA A 89 -10.42 -12.26 -5.53
CA ALA A 89 -10.83 -12.68 -6.88
C ALA A 89 -9.97 -12.05 -7.99
N ALA A 90 -9.43 -10.86 -7.77
CA ALA A 90 -8.67 -10.13 -8.79
C ALA A 90 -7.17 -10.53 -8.86
N GLY A 91 -6.65 -11.13 -7.79
CA GLY A 91 -5.31 -11.75 -7.75
C GLY A 91 -5.23 -13.15 -8.37
N GLN A 92 -6.36 -13.79 -8.66
CA GLN A 92 -6.42 -15.03 -9.44
C GLN A 92 -6.43 -14.71 -10.94
N GLY A 93 -5.36 -14.06 -11.40
CA GLY A 93 -5.00 -14.07 -12.81
C GLY A 93 -4.57 -15.49 -13.18
N GLY A 94 -5.54 -16.31 -13.59
CA GLY A 94 -5.28 -17.68 -14.04
C GLY A 94 -6.53 -18.55 -14.04
N SER A 95 -7.15 -18.66 -15.22
CA SER A 95 -8.16 -19.67 -15.57
C SER A 95 -9.55 -19.51 -14.91
N ARG A 96 -10.32 -18.54 -15.40
CA ARG A 96 -11.64 -18.88 -15.93
C ARG A 96 -11.50 -18.84 -17.45
N ASP A 97 -11.65 -20.00 -18.05
CA ASP A 97 -11.56 -20.22 -19.49
C ASP A 97 -12.49 -19.24 -20.24
N PRO A 98 -12.06 -18.58 -21.34
CA PRO A 98 -12.93 -17.76 -22.18
C PRO A 98 -14.04 -18.56 -22.87
N GLY A 99 -14.00 -19.90 -22.82
CA GLY A 99 -15.06 -20.78 -23.27
C GLY A 99 -15.49 -21.76 -22.18
N GLY A 100 -16.78 -21.79 -21.84
CA GLY A 100 -17.36 -22.92 -21.09
C GLY A 100 -18.34 -22.59 -19.98
N GLY A 101 -19.38 -21.81 -20.26
CA GLY A 101 -20.60 -21.75 -19.44
C GLY A 101 -20.91 -20.40 -18.78
N PRO A 102 -22.18 -20.17 -18.42
CA PRO A 102 -22.61 -18.93 -17.76
C PRO A 102 -22.02 -18.79 -16.35
N GLY A 103 -21.62 -17.57 -15.98
CA GLY A 103 -21.09 -17.26 -14.64
C GLY A 103 -22.07 -17.59 -13.50
N ALA A 104 -21.55 -17.74 -12.28
CA ALA A 104 -22.32 -18.16 -11.11
C ALA A 104 -23.55 -17.27 -10.84
N TRP A 105 -23.41 -15.96 -11.05
CA TRP A 105 -24.51 -15.00 -10.91
C TRP A 105 -25.56 -15.12 -12.02
N ALA A 106 -25.13 -15.38 -13.26
CA ALA A 106 -26.05 -15.66 -14.37
C ALA A 106 -26.84 -16.96 -14.14
N CYS A 107 -26.23 -17.98 -13.55
CA CYS A 107 -26.92 -19.20 -13.12
C CYS A 107 -27.99 -18.90 -12.06
N LEU A 108 -27.64 -18.14 -11.02
CA LEU A 108 -28.58 -17.74 -9.97
C LEU A 108 -29.76 -16.93 -10.52
N ARG A 109 -29.51 -16.01 -11.47
CA ARG A 109 -30.57 -15.23 -12.13
C ARG A 109 -31.63 -16.12 -12.77
N ARG A 110 -31.19 -17.11 -13.56
CA ARG A 110 -32.10 -18.09 -14.18
C ARG A 110 -32.81 -18.95 -13.14
N ALA A 111 -32.12 -19.34 -12.08
CA ALA A 111 -32.73 -20.13 -11.00
C ALA A 111 -33.82 -19.34 -10.25
N LEU A 112 -33.61 -18.05 -9.99
CA LEU A 112 -34.61 -17.15 -9.40
C LEU A 112 -35.84 -17.00 -10.29
N GLU A 113 -35.63 -16.76 -11.58
CA GLU A 113 -36.70 -16.65 -12.56
C GLU A 113 -37.52 -17.96 -12.64
N ALA A 114 -36.85 -19.10 -12.76
CA ALA A 114 -37.48 -20.42 -12.78
C ALA A 114 -38.18 -20.79 -11.46
N ALA A 115 -37.81 -20.16 -10.34
CA ALA A 115 -38.46 -20.31 -9.04
C ALA A 115 -39.67 -19.38 -8.86
N GLY A 116 -40.00 -18.54 -9.86
CA GLY A 116 -41.14 -17.63 -9.82
C GLY A 116 -40.82 -16.22 -9.32
N PHE A 117 -39.56 -15.80 -9.47
CA PHE A 117 -39.12 -14.41 -9.23
C PHE A 117 -38.62 -13.74 -10.52
N PRO A 118 -39.52 -13.40 -11.46
CA PRO A 118 -39.15 -12.76 -12.73
C PRO A 118 -38.66 -11.31 -12.56
N HIS A 119 -39.01 -10.63 -11.47
CA HIS A 119 -38.58 -9.25 -11.22
C HIS A 119 -37.42 -9.24 -10.23
N GLN A 120 -36.26 -8.73 -10.66
CA GLN A 120 -35.02 -8.80 -9.89
C GLN A 120 -34.26 -7.47 -9.98
N HIS A 121 -33.70 -7.02 -8.87
CA HIS A 121 -32.68 -5.97 -8.81
C HIS A 121 -31.39 -6.56 -8.26
N TRP A 122 -30.28 -6.32 -8.98
CA TRP A 122 -28.96 -6.85 -8.65
C TRP A 122 -28.03 -5.75 -8.18
N TRP A 123 -27.41 -5.98 -7.03
CA TRP A 123 -26.40 -5.11 -6.44
C TRP A 123 -25.16 -5.94 -6.10
N TYR A 124 -23.99 -5.33 -6.22
CA TYR A 124 -22.69 -6.01 -6.14
C TYR A 124 -21.84 -5.31 -5.07
N PRO A 125 -21.84 -5.82 -3.83
CA PRO A 125 -21.02 -5.28 -2.75
C PRO A 125 -19.53 -5.65 -2.89
N PHE A 126 -18.66 -4.70 -2.58
CA PHE A 126 -17.20 -4.82 -2.57
C PHE A 126 -16.61 -4.37 -1.22
N PRO A 127 -15.63 -5.10 -0.67
CA PRO A 127 -15.04 -6.33 -1.19
C PRO A 127 -15.91 -7.59 -0.97
N ASP A 128 -16.95 -7.49 -0.13
CA ASP A 128 -17.97 -8.51 0.07
C ASP A 128 -19.24 -7.88 0.69
N HIS A 129 -20.29 -8.67 0.91
CA HIS A 129 -21.58 -8.19 1.42
C HIS A 129 -21.62 -7.92 2.94
N ARG A 130 -20.59 -8.32 3.70
CA ARG A 130 -20.49 -8.15 5.17
C ARG A 130 -19.66 -6.93 5.54
N ALA A 131 -18.64 -6.62 4.75
CA ALA A 131 -17.71 -5.52 4.93
C ALA A 131 -17.78 -4.50 3.78
N ALA A 132 -18.93 -4.42 3.10
CA ALA A 132 -19.13 -3.60 1.91
C ALA A 132 -18.75 -2.13 2.15
N ARG A 133 -17.76 -1.64 1.41
CA ARG A 133 -17.41 -0.22 1.32
C ARG A 133 -18.07 0.44 0.12
N THR A 134 -18.14 -0.32 -0.97
CA THR A 134 -18.85 0.09 -2.20
C THR A 134 -19.96 -0.92 -2.48
N VAL A 135 -21.11 -0.45 -2.95
CA VAL A 135 -22.12 -1.31 -3.58
C VAL A 135 -22.40 -0.77 -4.97
N LEU A 136 -22.12 -1.55 -6.00
CA LEU A 136 -22.43 -1.20 -7.39
C LEU A 136 -23.80 -1.75 -7.76
N PHE A 137 -24.65 -0.93 -8.36
CA PHE A 137 -25.97 -1.35 -8.80
C PHE A 137 -25.86 -1.82 -10.25
N GLU A 138 -26.66 -2.80 -10.66
CA GLU A 138 -26.67 -3.30 -12.05
C GLU A 138 -26.80 -2.16 -13.07
N ARG A 139 -27.65 -1.16 -12.78
CA ARG A 139 -27.80 0.05 -13.59
C ARG A 139 -26.51 0.89 -13.69
N GLY A 140 -25.70 0.92 -12.64
CA GLY A 140 -24.37 1.55 -12.62
C GLY A 140 -23.36 0.88 -13.54
N LEU A 141 -23.55 -0.40 -13.84
CA LEU A 141 -22.68 -1.17 -14.73
C LEU A 141 -23.03 -1.01 -16.21
N ALA A 142 -24.20 -0.44 -16.52
CA ALA A 142 -24.64 -0.26 -17.89
C ALA A 142 -23.75 0.76 -18.63
N PRO A 143 -23.44 0.53 -19.93
CA PRO A 143 -22.80 1.55 -20.76
C PRO A 143 -23.58 2.87 -20.72
N GLY A 144 -22.87 3.99 -20.58
CA GLY A 144 -23.48 5.31 -20.51
C GLY A 144 -24.07 5.71 -19.16
N SER A 145 -23.86 4.93 -18.09
CA SER A 145 -24.26 5.31 -16.72
C SER A 145 -23.55 6.57 -16.20
N GLY A 146 -22.42 6.95 -16.82
CA GLY A 146 -21.54 8.02 -16.35
C GLY A 146 -20.67 7.62 -15.15
N LEU A 147 -20.76 6.37 -14.67
CA LEU A 147 -20.03 5.87 -13.52
C LEU A 147 -18.77 5.10 -13.95
N ASP A 148 -17.62 5.43 -13.38
CA ASP A 148 -16.45 4.54 -13.42
C ASP A 148 -16.59 3.44 -12.35
N ALA A 149 -17.37 2.42 -12.67
CA ALA A 149 -17.62 1.29 -11.79
C ALA A 149 -16.33 0.52 -11.44
N ALA A 150 -15.34 0.51 -12.34
CA ALA A 150 -14.09 -0.19 -12.15
C ALA A 150 -13.20 0.51 -11.11
N ALA A 151 -13.13 1.84 -11.16
CA ALA A 151 -12.43 2.63 -10.15
C ALA A 151 -13.03 2.40 -8.75
N LEU A 152 -14.36 2.46 -8.62
CA LEU A 152 -15.04 2.25 -7.33
C LEU A 152 -14.88 0.83 -6.77
N ALA A 153 -14.89 -0.20 -7.63
CA ALA A 153 -14.59 -1.57 -7.23
C ALA A 153 -13.12 -1.70 -6.79
N GLY A 154 -12.21 -1.13 -7.58
CA GLY A 154 -10.78 -1.06 -7.34
C GLY A 154 -10.41 -0.44 -6.00
N ASP A 155 -11.01 0.70 -5.68
CA ASP A 155 -10.80 1.41 -4.42
C ASP A 155 -11.30 0.63 -3.21
N ALA A 156 -12.45 -0.02 -3.34
CA ALA A 156 -13.03 -0.82 -2.26
C ALA A 156 -12.24 -2.09 -1.95
N SER A 157 -11.59 -2.69 -2.96
CA SER A 157 -10.84 -3.94 -2.80
C SER A 157 -9.32 -3.75 -2.70
N GLY A 158 -8.80 -2.56 -3.02
CA GLY A 158 -7.36 -2.29 -3.12
C GLY A 158 -6.70 -2.82 -4.41
N GLU A 159 -7.47 -3.10 -5.47
CA GLU A 159 -6.97 -3.76 -6.69
C GLU A 159 -7.44 -3.06 -7.98
N ARG A 160 -7.27 -1.73 -8.04
CA ARG A 160 -7.69 -0.87 -9.17
C ARG A 160 -7.37 -1.46 -10.56
N ARG A 161 -6.11 -1.86 -10.80
CA ARG A 161 -5.69 -2.41 -12.11
C ARG A 161 -6.40 -3.70 -12.51
N ALA A 162 -6.68 -4.57 -11.55
CA ALA A 162 -7.33 -5.85 -11.84
C ALA A 162 -8.80 -5.63 -12.19
N TRP A 163 -9.50 -4.78 -11.43
CA TRP A 163 -10.89 -4.44 -11.71
C TRP A 163 -11.07 -3.65 -13.01
N ARG A 164 -10.12 -2.78 -13.37
CA ARG A 164 -10.11 -2.09 -14.67
C ARG A 164 -10.09 -3.08 -15.83
N ARG A 165 -9.18 -4.07 -15.81
CA ARG A 165 -9.13 -5.14 -16.84
C ARG A 165 -10.40 -5.99 -16.89
N ILE A 166 -10.98 -6.32 -15.73
CA ILE A 166 -12.24 -7.07 -15.65
C ILE A 166 -13.39 -6.26 -16.28
N ALA A 167 -13.45 -4.95 -16.01
CA ALA A 167 -14.47 -4.07 -16.55
C ALA A 167 -14.33 -3.87 -18.07
N GLU A 168 -13.10 -3.70 -18.56
CA GLU A 168 -12.80 -3.61 -20.00
C GLU A 168 -13.23 -4.88 -20.76
N ALA A 169 -13.16 -6.04 -20.11
CA ALA A 169 -13.66 -7.32 -20.63
C ALA A 169 -15.18 -7.52 -20.46
N GLY A 170 -15.92 -6.52 -19.94
CA GLY A 170 -17.37 -6.61 -19.70
C GLY A 170 -17.76 -7.54 -18.54
N GLY A 171 -16.80 -7.98 -17.72
CA GLY A 171 -16.98 -9.05 -16.74
C GLY A 171 -17.30 -8.60 -15.32
N LEU A 172 -17.51 -7.30 -15.06
CA LEU A 172 -17.53 -6.77 -13.69
C LEU A 172 -18.62 -7.37 -12.82
N ALA A 173 -19.84 -7.55 -13.35
CA ALA A 173 -20.93 -8.22 -12.64
C ALA A 173 -20.59 -9.68 -12.32
N ASP A 174 -20.10 -10.44 -13.31
CA ASP A 174 -19.83 -11.87 -13.19
C ASP A 174 -18.65 -12.20 -12.27
N HIS A 175 -17.73 -11.26 -12.11
CA HIS A 175 -16.57 -11.39 -11.23
C HIS A 175 -16.80 -10.76 -9.85
N ALA A 176 -17.92 -10.07 -9.63
CA ALA A 176 -18.22 -9.46 -8.34
C ALA A 176 -18.11 -10.49 -7.21
N PRO A 177 -17.43 -10.16 -6.10
CA PRO A 177 -17.14 -11.11 -5.03
C PRO A 177 -18.40 -11.55 -4.29
N SER A 178 -19.45 -10.73 -4.32
CA SER A 178 -20.75 -10.99 -3.73
C SER A 178 -21.87 -10.34 -4.52
N ALA A 179 -23.10 -10.83 -4.33
CA ALA A 179 -24.31 -10.25 -4.88
C ALA A 179 -25.37 -10.09 -3.77
N LEU A 180 -26.07 -8.96 -3.81
CA LEU A 180 -27.28 -8.69 -3.06
C LEU A 180 -28.43 -8.58 -4.07
N VAL A 181 -29.42 -9.45 -3.96
CA VAL A 181 -30.51 -9.56 -4.92
C VAL A 181 -31.83 -9.30 -4.22
N LEU A 182 -32.60 -8.34 -4.73
CA LEU A 182 -34.01 -8.16 -4.39
C LEU A 182 -34.83 -8.83 -5.50
N ALA A 183 -35.64 -9.83 -5.15
CA ALA A 183 -36.41 -10.61 -6.10
C ALA A 183 -37.89 -10.68 -5.70
N SER A 184 -38.79 -10.65 -6.69
CA SER A 184 -40.24 -10.61 -6.47
C SER A 184 -41.01 -11.28 -7.61
N ALA A 185 -42.20 -11.79 -7.28
CA ALA A 185 -43.17 -12.30 -8.27
C ALA A 185 -43.97 -11.18 -8.95
N VAL A 186 -43.94 -9.97 -8.39
CA VAL A 186 -44.58 -8.77 -8.92
C VAL A 186 -43.55 -7.69 -9.21
N GLY A 187 -43.91 -6.71 -10.04
CA GLY A 187 -43.04 -5.62 -10.45
C GLY A 187 -42.36 -4.92 -9.27
N LEU A 188 -41.05 -4.67 -9.41
CA LEU A 188 -40.27 -3.89 -8.46
C LEU A 188 -40.27 -2.41 -8.88
N PRO A 189 -40.20 -1.46 -7.92
CA PRO A 189 -39.99 -0.06 -8.22
C PRO A 189 -38.73 0.16 -9.06
N ALA A 190 -38.69 1.21 -9.87
CA ALA A 190 -37.49 1.57 -10.62
C ALA A 190 -36.30 1.80 -9.67
N GLU A 191 -35.12 1.38 -10.11
CA GLU A 191 -33.87 1.60 -9.39
C GLU A 191 -33.12 2.78 -10.01
N GLU A 192 -32.99 3.86 -9.24
CA GLU A 192 -32.34 5.11 -9.68
C GLU A 192 -30.87 5.17 -9.22
N ARG A 193 -30.48 4.28 -8.30
CA ARG A 193 -29.12 4.28 -7.74
C ARG A 193 -28.17 3.57 -8.71
N LEU A 194 -26.99 4.16 -8.87
CA LEU A 194 -25.87 3.62 -9.63
C LEU A 194 -24.84 2.98 -8.71
N ALA A 195 -24.57 3.60 -7.57
CA ALA A 195 -23.62 3.10 -6.58
C ALA A 195 -23.88 3.67 -5.18
N LEU A 196 -23.36 2.98 -4.16
CA LEU A 196 -23.24 3.46 -2.80
C LEU A 196 -21.77 3.40 -2.36
N GLN A 197 -21.33 4.43 -1.64
CA GLN A 197 -20.09 4.46 -0.86
C GLN A 197 -20.45 4.56 0.61
N ILE A 198 -19.97 3.62 1.42
CA ILE A 198 -20.31 3.49 2.84
C ILE A 198 -19.08 3.84 3.67
N GLY A 199 -19.19 4.87 4.51
CA GLY A 199 -18.12 5.25 5.45
C GLY A 199 -18.07 4.31 6.65
N HIS A 200 -16.90 3.72 6.95
CA HIS A 200 -16.74 2.67 7.95
C HIS A 200 -15.77 2.97 9.11
N GLU A 201 -15.06 4.09 9.12
CA GLU A 201 -13.89 4.26 10.01
C GLU A 201 -13.87 5.59 10.77
N ARG A 202 -15.00 6.29 10.81
CA ARG A 202 -15.12 7.55 11.55
C ARG A 202 -16.03 7.39 12.75
N ARG A 203 -15.91 8.31 13.70
CA ARG A 203 -16.88 8.46 14.77
C ARG A 203 -18.29 8.61 14.20
N PRO A 204 -19.33 8.16 14.93
CA PRO A 204 -20.70 8.16 14.44
C PRO A 204 -21.21 9.50 13.89
N GLU A 205 -20.76 10.62 14.45
CA GLU A 205 -21.04 12.00 14.06
C GLU A 205 -20.71 12.29 12.58
N PHE A 206 -19.65 11.64 12.08
CA PHE A 206 -19.06 11.90 10.76
C PHE A 206 -19.27 10.77 9.76
N ASN A 207 -19.92 9.68 10.16
CA ASN A 207 -20.20 8.57 9.25
C ASN A 207 -21.30 8.94 8.25
N LYS A 208 -21.06 8.61 6.98
CA LYS A 208 -21.92 8.96 5.85
C LYS A 208 -22.17 7.76 4.95
N VAL A 209 -23.24 7.86 4.18
CA VAL A 209 -23.45 7.08 2.96
C VAL A 209 -23.53 8.07 1.81
N ALA A 210 -22.64 7.96 0.84
CA ALA A 210 -22.77 8.67 -0.42
C ALA A 210 -23.50 7.76 -1.42
N THR A 211 -24.50 8.30 -2.09
CA THR A 211 -25.33 7.61 -3.08
C THR A 211 -25.16 8.32 -4.41
N ILE A 212 -24.77 7.58 -5.43
CA ILE A 212 -24.71 8.08 -6.80
C ILE A 212 -26.04 7.73 -7.48
N LEU A 213 -26.76 8.75 -7.94
CA LEU A 213 -28.12 8.67 -8.47
C LEU A 213 -28.14 9.08 -9.94
N THR A 214 -28.95 8.41 -10.75
CA THR A 214 -29.24 8.90 -12.10
C THR A 214 -29.99 10.21 -12.06
N ARG A 215 -29.72 11.08 -13.03
CA ARG A 215 -30.50 12.28 -13.31
C ARG A 215 -31.17 12.14 -14.69
N ALA A 216 -32.31 12.81 -14.87
CA ALA A 216 -32.99 12.84 -16.17
C ALA A 216 -32.15 13.54 -17.25
N GLU A 217 -31.42 14.60 -16.87
CA GLU A 217 -30.54 15.37 -17.74
C GLU A 217 -29.22 15.70 -17.02
N GLY A 218 -28.10 15.66 -17.74
CA GLY A 218 -26.77 15.96 -17.19
C GLY A 218 -26.13 14.77 -16.43
N PRO A 219 -24.99 15.01 -15.75
CA PRO A 219 -24.27 13.97 -15.04
C PRO A 219 -25.08 13.42 -13.84
N PRO A 220 -24.77 12.20 -13.37
CA PRO A 220 -25.31 11.66 -12.13
C PRO A 220 -25.13 12.61 -10.93
N GLU A 221 -25.97 12.49 -9.91
CA GLU A 221 -25.84 13.26 -8.66
C GLU A 221 -25.20 12.40 -7.57
N VAL A 222 -24.24 12.97 -6.84
CA VAL A 222 -23.71 12.41 -5.60
C VAL A 222 -24.43 13.05 -4.43
N ARG A 223 -25.28 12.27 -3.75
CA ARG A 223 -26.01 12.70 -2.54
C ARG A 223 -25.46 12.03 -1.30
N ARG A 224 -25.21 12.80 -0.26
CA ARG A 224 -24.58 12.31 0.97
C ARG A 224 -25.50 12.48 2.16
N VAL A 225 -25.64 11.41 2.93
CA VAL A 225 -26.51 11.41 4.11
C VAL A 225 -25.77 10.88 5.34
N PRO A 226 -26.04 11.44 6.54
CA PRO A 226 -25.58 10.82 7.78
C PRO A 226 -26.05 9.39 7.90
N ARG A 227 -25.12 8.52 8.31
CA ARG A 227 -25.47 7.17 8.73
C ARG A 227 -26.23 7.17 10.06
N ARG A 228 -25.98 8.15 10.92
CA ARG A 228 -26.73 8.40 12.15
C ARG A 228 -27.26 9.84 12.18
N PRO A 229 -28.49 10.07 11.72
CA PRO A 229 -29.13 11.38 11.80
C PRO A 229 -29.24 11.86 13.25
N GLY A 230 -29.18 13.18 13.46
CA GLY A 230 -29.35 13.81 14.78
C GLY A 230 -28.07 14.00 15.61
N LEU A 231 -26.93 13.48 15.16
CA LEU A 231 -25.63 13.77 15.80
C LEU A 231 -25.05 15.11 15.31
N PRO A 232 -24.27 15.82 16.15
CA PRO A 232 -23.65 17.09 15.77
C PRO A 232 -22.66 16.90 14.63
N ARG A 233 -22.59 17.90 13.74
CA ARG A 233 -21.69 17.89 12.57
C ARG A 233 -20.43 18.71 12.73
N CYS A 234 -20.40 19.55 13.75
CA CYS A 234 -19.22 20.25 14.21
C CYS A 234 -18.83 19.69 15.57
N VAL A 235 -17.60 19.19 15.69
CA VAL A 235 -17.02 18.72 16.95
C VAL A 235 -15.61 19.26 17.04
N ALA A 236 -15.29 19.95 18.14
CA ALA A 236 -13.95 20.50 18.41
C ALA A 236 -13.38 21.35 17.25
N GLY A 237 -14.20 22.21 16.65
CA GLY A 237 -13.80 23.10 15.56
C GLY A 237 -13.61 22.41 14.20
N VAL A 238 -14.08 21.17 14.06
CA VAL A 238 -14.06 20.41 12.82
C VAL A 238 -15.50 20.16 12.38
N THR A 239 -15.87 20.73 11.24
CA THR A 239 -17.20 20.59 10.64
C THR A 239 -17.15 19.66 9.43
N ASN A 240 -18.14 18.78 9.29
CA ASN A 240 -18.37 18.01 8.07
C ASN A 240 -19.71 18.38 7.39
N ARG A 241 -19.65 18.82 6.13
CA ARG A 241 -20.73 19.54 5.44
C ARG A 241 -21.64 18.71 4.52
N PHE A 242 -21.28 17.47 4.16
CA PHE A 242 -22.02 16.57 3.23
C PHE A 242 -22.73 17.28 2.05
N PRO A 243 -21.99 17.96 1.17
CA PRO A 243 -22.57 18.61 -0.01
C PRO A 243 -23.17 17.56 -0.97
N SER A 244 -24.29 17.95 -1.61
CA SER A 244 -24.75 17.31 -2.85
C SER A 244 -24.05 17.97 -4.03
N GLU A 245 -23.56 17.17 -4.97
CA GLU A 245 -22.84 17.66 -6.14
C GLU A 245 -23.08 16.78 -7.37
N ALA A 246 -22.81 17.31 -8.56
CA ALA A 246 -22.74 16.50 -9.77
C ALA A 246 -21.55 15.54 -9.68
N LEU A 247 -21.70 14.32 -10.20
CA LEU A 247 -20.59 13.40 -10.38
C LEU A 247 -19.64 14.01 -11.41
N ALA A 248 -18.51 14.51 -10.92
CA ALA A 248 -17.51 15.13 -11.77
C ALA A 248 -16.81 14.06 -12.62
N PRO A 249 -16.59 14.34 -13.91
CA PRO A 249 -15.83 13.45 -14.78
C PRO A 249 -14.32 13.60 -14.56
N GLY A 250 -13.54 12.65 -15.06
CA GLY A 250 -12.09 12.69 -15.03
C GLY A 250 -11.45 11.54 -14.27
N GLN A 251 -10.12 11.47 -14.38
CA GLN A 251 -9.32 10.44 -13.75
C GLN A 251 -8.87 10.91 -12.36
N PRO A 252 -8.95 10.06 -11.31
CA PRO A 252 -8.37 10.37 -10.01
C PRO A 252 -6.86 10.63 -10.12
N TRP A 253 -6.39 11.75 -9.59
CA TRP A 253 -4.98 12.15 -9.68
C TRP A 253 -3.97 11.16 -9.08
N PRO A 254 -4.30 10.38 -8.03
CA PRO A 254 -3.39 9.33 -7.55
C PRO A 254 -3.05 8.26 -8.59
N GLU A 255 -3.89 8.05 -9.62
CA GLU A 255 -3.57 7.10 -10.68
C GLU A 255 -2.39 7.55 -11.55
N ALA A 256 -2.18 8.86 -11.70
CA ALA A 256 -0.99 9.37 -12.38
C ALA A 256 0.28 9.03 -11.57
N LEU A 257 0.21 9.08 -10.24
CA LEU A 257 1.32 8.64 -9.39
C LEU A 257 1.56 7.14 -9.49
N GLU A 258 0.50 6.32 -9.53
CA GLU A 258 0.63 4.88 -9.77
C GLU A 258 1.31 4.57 -11.10
N ALA A 259 1.02 5.33 -12.15
CA ALA A 259 1.68 5.19 -13.44
C ALA A 259 3.17 5.54 -13.34
N VAL A 260 3.52 6.63 -12.63
CA VAL A 260 4.91 7.01 -12.36
C VAL A 260 5.65 5.90 -11.61
N LEU A 261 5.11 5.45 -10.48
CA LEU A 261 5.73 4.49 -9.57
C LEU A 261 5.66 3.03 -10.05
N ALA A 262 5.04 2.79 -11.20
CA ALA A 262 5.06 1.49 -11.87
C ALA A 262 6.17 1.36 -12.93
N ARG A 263 6.84 2.46 -13.30
CA ARG A 263 7.97 2.45 -14.24
C ARG A 263 9.26 2.13 -13.48
N ASP A 264 10.08 1.24 -14.00
CA ASP A 264 11.43 1.06 -13.46
C ASP A 264 12.29 2.30 -13.73
N GLY A 265 13.13 2.67 -12.76
CA GLY A 265 14.00 3.84 -12.84
C GLY A 265 13.32 5.17 -12.52
N TRP A 266 12.14 5.17 -11.89
CA TRP A 266 11.47 6.40 -11.46
C TRP A 266 12.34 7.19 -10.45
N THR A 267 12.22 8.52 -10.49
CA THR A 267 13.07 9.45 -9.72
C THR A 267 12.26 10.32 -8.77
N GLU A 268 12.93 11.01 -7.84
CA GLU A 268 12.30 12.06 -7.02
C GLU A 268 11.69 13.18 -7.87
N SER A 269 12.31 13.52 -9.00
CA SER A 269 11.81 14.56 -9.92
C SER A 269 10.48 14.18 -10.58
N ASP A 270 10.27 12.89 -10.88
CA ASP A 270 8.99 12.42 -11.40
C ASP A 270 7.86 12.64 -10.38
N VAL A 271 8.15 12.34 -9.11
CA VAL A 271 7.18 12.49 -8.00
C VAL A 271 6.94 13.97 -7.68
N ALA A 272 7.98 14.81 -7.76
CA ALA A 272 7.85 16.26 -7.61
C ALA A 272 6.96 16.87 -8.71
N THR A 273 7.18 16.48 -9.97
CA THR A 273 6.37 16.93 -11.13
C THR A 273 4.90 16.54 -10.97
N TRP A 274 4.64 15.33 -10.45
CA TRP A 274 3.29 14.90 -10.12
C TRP A 274 2.64 15.76 -9.02
N ALA A 275 3.38 16.10 -7.96
CA ALA A 275 2.85 16.93 -6.88
C ALA A 275 2.60 18.39 -7.33
N GLU A 276 3.46 18.95 -8.18
CA GLU A 276 3.36 20.31 -8.69
C GLU A 276 2.01 20.60 -9.35
N ARG A 277 1.49 19.65 -10.14
CA ARG A 277 0.18 19.80 -10.77
C ARG A 277 -0.95 19.91 -9.74
N TRP A 278 -0.89 19.12 -8.67
CA TRP A 278 -1.88 19.20 -7.59
C TRP A 278 -1.76 20.53 -6.84
N ILE A 279 -0.54 20.95 -6.50
CA ILE A 279 -0.30 22.24 -5.84
C ILE A 279 -0.84 23.39 -6.69
N THR A 280 -0.62 23.35 -8.00
CA THR A 280 -1.18 24.32 -8.95
C THR A 280 -2.71 24.32 -8.93
N ALA A 281 -3.34 23.15 -8.89
CA ALA A 281 -4.79 23.05 -8.77
C ALA A 281 -5.32 23.63 -7.45
N VAL A 282 -4.63 23.41 -6.32
CA VAL A 282 -4.97 24.02 -5.02
C VAL A 282 -4.97 25.54 -5.15
N ARG A 283 -3.93 26.13 -5.75
CA ARG A 283 -3.85 27.59 -5.94
C ARG A 283 -5.00 28.12 -6.78
N ALA A 284 -5.32 27.45 -7.88
CA ALA A 284 -6.40 27.84 -8.77
C ALA A 284 -7.78 27.74 -8.09
N ALA A 285 -7.97 26.76 -7.20
CA ALA A 285 -9.23 26.53 -6.50
C ALA A 285 -9.47 27.51 -5.34
N PHE A 286 -8.41 28.06 -4.75
CA PHE A 286 -8.48 28.97 -3.60
C PHE A 286 -7.69 30.27 -3.85
N PRO A 287 -8.10 31.09 -4.83
CA PRO A 287 -7.38 32.31 -5.21
C PRO A 287 -7.32 33.34 -4.08
N GLU A 288 -8.21 33.28 -3.09
CA GLU A 288 -8.16 34.14 -1.89
C GLU A 288 -6.92 33.90 -1.02
N ALA A 289 -6.26 32.76 -1.20
CA ALA A 289 -5.01 32.41 -0.54
C ALA A 289 -3.77 32.70 -1.40
N ASP A 290 -3.94 33.27 -2.60
CA ASP A 290 -2.83 33.54 -3.50
C ASP A 290 -2.01 34.73 -2.98
N PRO A 291 -0.70 34.57 -2.70
CA PRO A 291 0.16 35.65 -2.24
C PRO A 291 0.54 36.64 -3.37
N GLY A 292 -0.17 36.63 -4.51
CA GLY A 292 0.10 37.41 -5.71
C GLY A 292 1.30 36.87 -6.49
N ASP A 293 2.23 37.75 -6.87
CA ASP A 293 3.41 37.39 -7.68
C ASP A 293 4.45 36.52 -6.94
N ARG A 294 4.25 36.25 -5.64
CA ARG A 294 5.16 35.39 -4.87
C ARG A 294 4.77 33.92 -5.03
N SER A 295 5.76 33.04 -5.11
CA SER A 295 5.50 31.61 -4.96
C SER A 295 4.94 31.35 -3.56
N PRO A 296 3.89 30.53 -3.40
CA PRO A 296 3.40 30.18 -2.08
C PRO A 296 4.46 29.38 -1.33
N ASP A 297 4.56 29.67 -0.03
CA ASP A 297 5.42 28.95 0.91
C ASP A 297 4.58 28.05 1.83
N ALA A 298 5.26 27.25 2.64
CA ALA A 298 4.59 26.39 3.61
C ALA A 298 3.72 27.14 4.65
N GLY A 299 3.94 28.45 4.83
CA GLY A 299 3.19 29.30 5.77
C GLY A 299 1.98 30.00 5.16
N THR A 300 1.78 29.90 3.84
CA THR A 300 0.65 30.50 3.14
C THR A 300 -0.66 29.97 3.72
N LEU A 301 -1.54 30.88 4.17
CA LEU A 301 -2.79 30.53 4.81
C LEU A 301 -3.89 30.25 3.78
N LEU A 302 -4.49 29.09 3.91
CA LEU A 302 -5.64 28.60 3.17
C LEU A 302 -6.91 28.72 4.03
N PRO A 303 -8.08 28.88 3.40
CA PRO A 303 -9.33 28.84 4.12
C PRO A 303 -9.55 27.43 4.69
N GLY A 304 -10.22 27.33 5.84
CA GLY A 304 -10.43 26.05 6.52
C GLY A 304 -11.20 25.00 5.71
N HIS A 305 -11.94 25.41 4.66
CA HIS A 305 -12.65 24.52 3.75
C HIS A 305 -11.78 23.95 2.61
N ALA A 306 -10.54 24.44 2.46
CA ALA A 306 -9.53 23.84 1.58
C ALA A 306 -8.90 22.58 2.17
N PHE A 307 -9.28 22.19 3.40
CA PHE A 307 -8.73 21.04 4.11
C PHE A 307 -8.74 19.80 3.21
N ASP A 308 -9.86 19.49 2.56
CA ASP A 308 -9.98 18.29 1.71
C ASP A 308 -9.43 18.42 0.29
N ALA A 309 -8.74 19.51 -0.03
CA ALA A 309 -8.09 19.68 -1.32
C ALA A 309 -6.80 18.85 -1.42
N ILE A 310 -6.87 17.56 -1.06
CA ILE A 310 -5.79 16.58 -1.12
C ILE A 310 -5.74 15.90 -2.50
N PRO A 311 -4.62 15.28 -2.91
CA PRO A 311 -4.51 14.66 -4.23
C PRO A 311 -5.59 13.61 -4.51
N ARG A 312 -6.01 12.84 -3.49
CA ARG A 312 -7.08 11.82 -3.61
C ARG A 312 -8.41 12.40 -4.09
N ASN A 313 -8.67 13.65 -3.76
CA ASN A 313 -9.89 14.36 -4.08
C ASN A 313 -9.78 15.18 -5.36
N LEU A 314 -8.67 15.08 -6.10
CA LEU A 314 -8.46 15.76 -7.37
C LEU A 314 -8.81 14.83 -8.53
N LEU A 315 -9.72 15.27 -9.39
CA LEU A 315 -9.96 14.68 -10.71
C LEU A 315 -9.30 15.52 -11.79
N VAL A 316 -8.75 14.85 -12.80
CA VAL A 316 -8.13 15.50 -13.95
C VAL A 316 -8.75 15.00 -15.25
N GLN A 317 -9.18 15.92 -16.11
CA GLN A 317 -9.70 15.62 -17.44
C GLN A 317 -9.25 16.66 -18.45
N GLY A 318 -8.58 16.21 -19.53
CA GLY A 318 -8.26 17.09 -20.66
C GLY A 318 -7.37 18.29 -20.31
N GLY A 319 -6.64 18.25 -19.18
CA GLY A 319 -5.86 19.39 -18.68
C GLY A 319 -6.47 20.00 -17.43
N GLU A 320 -7.79 20.09 -17.38
CA GLU A 320 -8.56 20.69 -16.30
C GLU A 320 -8.54 19.83 -15.03
N ALA A 321 -8.52 20.50 -13.88
CA ALA A 321 -8.46 19.88 -12.57
C ALA A 321 -9.64 20.34 -11.71
N ALA A 322 -10.34 19.39 -11.09
CA ALA A 322 -11.51 19.66 -10.26
C ALA A 322 -11.42 18.89 -8.94
N PHE A 323 -11.65 19.59 -7.82
CA PHE A 323 -11.75 18.95 -6.52
C PHE A 323 -13.17 18.43 -6.26
N ILE A 324 -13.24 17.23 -5.71
CA ILE A 324 -14.48 16.58 -5.25
C ILE A 324 -14.39 16.28 -3.75
N ASP A 325 -15.50 15.93 -3.11
CA ASP A 325 -15.53 15.52 -1.69
C ASP A 325 -14.89 16.55 -0.74
N LEU A 326 -15.07 17.86 -1.02
CA LEU A 326 -14.65 18.96 -0.16
C LEU A 326 -15.64 19.14 1.00
N GLU A 327 -15.57 18.26 2.00
CA GLU A 327 -16.60 18.18 3.04
C GLU A 327 -16.15 18.73 4.38
N TRP A 328 -14.86 18.65 4.65
CA TRP A 328 -14.29 19.03 5.93
C TRP A 328 -13.96 20.52 5.92
N THR A 329 -14.32 21.18 7.01
CA THR A 329 -13.95 22.56 7.29
C THR A 329 -13.41 22.68 8.69
N LEU A 330 -12.25 23.32 8.80
CA LEU A 330 -11.66 23.72 10.08
C LEU A 330 -12.11 25.13 10.45
N ASP A 331 -12.37 25.37 11.73
CA ASP A 331 -12.65 26.71 12.26
C ASP A 331 -11.38 27.58 12.33
N ALA A 332 -10.20 26.95 12.37
CA ALA A 332 -8.91 27.62 12.34
C ALA A 332 -8.32 27.66 10.91
N PRO A 333 -7.54 28.69 10.56
CA PRO A 333 -6.80 28.73 9.29
C PRO A 333 -5.89 27.51 9.12
N LEU A 334 -5.83 27.01 7.89
CA LEU A 334 -4.95 25.91 7.48
C LEU A 334 -3.74 26.51 6.78
N ASP A 335 -2.52 26.15 7.13
CA ASP A 335 -1.36 26.51 6.32
C ASP A 335 -1.14 25.51 5.17
N LEU A 336 -0.61 25.96 4.04
CA LEU A 336 -0.31 25.12 2.88
C LEU A 336 0.60 23.94 3.27
N GLY A 337 1.59 24.17 4.14
CA GLY A 337 2.46 23.11 4.64
C GLY A 337 1.69 21.96 5.28
N HIS A 338 0.66 22.26 6.07
CA HIS A 338 -0.19 21.23 6.67
C HIS A 338 -0.90 20.44 5.58
N LEU A 339 -1.50 21.13 4.60
CA LEU A 339 -2.18 20.48 3.47
C LEU A 339 -1.23 19.55 2.70
N LEU A 340 0.01 20.00 2.46
CA LEU A 340 1.08 19.20 1.83
C LEU A 340 1.37 17.94 2.62
N VAL A 341 1.66 18.06 3.92
CA VAL A 341 1.97 16.90 4.77
C VAL A 341 0.82 15.90 4.76
N ARG A 342 -0.42 16.33 5.02
CA ARG A 342 -1.53 15.39 5.07
C ARG A 342 -1.84 14.78 3.71
N GLY A 343 -1.85 15.58 2.64
CA GLY A 343 -2.27 15.16 1.31
C GLY A 343 -1.28 14.20 0.68
N LEU A 344 0.02 14.49 0.80
CA LEU A 344 1.07 13.65 0.26
C LEU A 344 1.22 12.35 1.06
N VAL A 345 1.26 12.43 2.40
CA VAL A 345 1.36 11.23 3.25
C VAL A 345 0.14 10.32 3.06
N ASP A 346 -1.08 10.87 3.03
CA ASP A 346 -2.29 10.08 2.75
C ASP A 346 -2.23 9.39 1.38
N THR A 347 -1.75 10.10 0.36
CA THR A 347 -1.62 9.54 -0.99
C THR A 347 -0.60 8.41 -1.02
N PHE A 348 0.62 8.64 -0.51
CA PHE A 348 1.69 7.63 -0.50
C PHE A 348 1.32 6.38 0.29
N LEU A 349 0.54 6.50 1.36
CA LEU A 349 0.04 5.36 2.14
C LEU A 349 -0.86 4.41 1.34
N THR A 350 -1.48 4.90 0.27
CA THR A 350 -2.49 4.15 -0.50
C THR A 350 -2.12 3.90 -1.95
N THR A 351 -0.97 4.42 -2.38
CA THR A 351 -0.46 4.26 -3.74
C THR A 351 0.59 3.14 -3.74
N PRO A 352 0.34 2.01 -4.41
CA PRO A 352 1.30 0.93 -4.47
C PRO A 352 2.51 1.30 -5.33
N ILE A 353 3.72 0.94 -4.87
CA ILE A 353 4.94 1.02 -5.67
C ILE A 353 5.18 -0.33 -6.33
N GLN A 354 5.27 -0.34 -7.66
CA GLN A 354 5.43 -1.57 -8.46
C GLN A 354 6.77 -1.62 -9.21
N GLY A 355 7.24 -0.47 -9.70
CA GLY A 355 8.54 -0.34 -10.36
C GLY A 355 9.68 -0.12 -9.37
N CYS A 356 10.89 -0.45 -9.78
CA CYS A 356 12.10 -0.19 -9.00
C CYS A 356 12.48 1.30 -9.10
N PRO A 357 12.85 1.96 -7.98
CA PRO A 357 13.38 3.32 -8.04
C PRO A 357 14.71 3.37 -8.81
N ALA A 358 15.09 4.56 -9.28
CA ALA A 358 16.40 4.81 -9.87
C ALA A 358 17.54 4.42 -8.90
N PRO A 359 18.71 3.98 -9.40
CA PRO A 359 19.85 3.65 -8.55
C PRO A 359 20.22 4.80 -7.60
N GLY A 360 20.45 4.47 -6.32
CA GLY A 360 20.81 5.44 -5.28
C GLY A 360 19.63 6.09 -4.56
N LEU A 361 18.39 5.93 -5.06
CA LEU A 361 17.20 6.40 -4.36
C LEU A 361 16.73 5.36 -3.33
N ASP A 362 16.66 5.76 -2.06
CA ASP A 362 16.04 4.99 -1.00
C ASP A 362 14.70 5.63 -0.59
N PRO A 363 13.56 5.11 -1.11
CA PRO A 363 12.28 5.74 -0.89
C PRO A 363 11.76 5.43 0.52
N THR A 364 11.64 6.46 1.32
CA THR A 364 10.87 6.52 2.56
C THR A 364 9.73 7.53 2.35
N PHE A 365 8.71 7.51 3.19
CA PHE A 365 7.69 8.56 3.10
C PHE A 365 8.27 9.96 3.31
N LEU A 366 9.32 10.10 4.13
CA LEU A 366 10.02 11.38 4.30
C LEU A 366 10.76 11.82 3.04
N THR A 367 11.48 10.93 2.34
CA THR A 367 12.20 11.31 1.11
C THR A 367 11.24 11.71 0.00
N LEU A 368 10.13 10.98 -0.15
CA LEU A 368 9.07 11.34 -1.10
C LEU A 368 8.39 12.68 -0.75
N LEU A 369 8.08 12.91 0.53
CA LEU A 369 7.52 14.19 0.98
C LEU A 369 8.47 15.36 0.67
N ARG A 370 9.75 15.20 0.99
CA ARG A 370 10.78 16.20 0.72
C ARG A 370 10.92 16.48 -0.78
N ALA A 371 10.92 15.44 -1.62
CA ALA A 371 10.95 15.59 -3.08
C ALA A 371 9.79 16.46 -3.59
N CYS A 372 8.57 16.26 -3.08
CA CYS A 372 7.42 17.07 -3.47
C CYS A 372 7.45 18.51 -2.95
N THR A 373 8.04 18.74 -1.77
CA THR A 373 8.01 20.06 -1.11
C THR A 373 9.24 20.91 -1.42
N GLY A 374 10.33 20.31 -1.90
CA GLY A 374 11.60 20.99 -2.22
C GLY A 374 11.45 22.16 -3.19
N PRO A 375 10.60 22.10 -4.22
CA PRO A 375 10.37 23.23 -5.13
C PRO A 375 9.73 24.47 -4.48
N LEU A 376 9.19 24.38 -3.25
CA LEU A 376 8.50 25.49 -2.57
C LEU A 376 9.43 26.41 -1.74
N GLY A 377 10.72 26.47 -2.08
CA GLY A 377 11.73 27.29 -1.37
C GLY A 377 12.55 26.48 -0.37
N ASP A 378 12.67 26.94 0.88
CA ASP A 378 13.45 26.25 1.94
C ASP A 378 12.86 24.89 2.39
N GLY A 379 11.80 24.43 1.70
CA GLY A 379 11.08 23.21 2.03
C GLY A 379 10.42 23.26 3.42
N LEU A 380 9.91 22.11 3.85
CA LEU A 380 9.44 21.94 5.23
C LEU A 380 10.60 21.47 6.10
N SER A 381 10.91 22.23 7.16
CA SER A 381 11.88 21.80 8.18
C SER A 381 11.37 20.58 8.94
N ASP A 382 12.27 19.80 9.54
CA ASP A 382 11.90 18.61 10.30
C ASP A 382 10.94 18.91 11.46
N ALA A 383 11.19 20.02 12.18
CA ALA A 383 10.29 20.52 13.20
C ALA A 383 8.93 20.93 12.62
N GLY A 384 8.91 21.57 11.44
CA GLY A 384 7.70 21.96 10.74
C GLY A 384 6.86 20.78 10.25
N ILE A 385 7.50 19.67 9.82
CA ILE A 385 6.82 18.43 9.47
C ILE A 385 6.23 17.79 10.72
N ALA A 386 7.03 17.66 11.80
CA ALA A 386 6.60 17.06 13.06
C ALA A 386 5.37 17.78 13.64
N GLU A 387 5.38 19.12 13.68
CA GLU A 387 4.26 19.91 14.16
C GLU A 387 2.97 19.65 13.35
N ARG A 388 3.09 19.50 12.03
CA ARG A 388 1.94 19.26 11.14
C ARG A 388 1.40 17.84 11.28
N LEU A 389 2.27 16.85 11.50
CA LEU A 389 1.85 15.50 11.88
C LEU A 389 1.09 15.50 13.21
N ASP A 390 1.52 16.29 14.19
CA ASP A 390 0.79 16.43 15.46
C ASP A 390 -0.58 17.09 15.28
N ARG A 391 -0.68 18.08 14.38
CA ARG A 391 -1.97 18.69 14.00
C ARG A 391 -2.88 17.67 13.31
N GLU A 392 -2.35 16.87 12.38
CA GLU A 392 -3.09 15.79 11.71
C GLU A 392 -3.52 14.72 12.71
N ALA A 393 -2.67 14.33 13.66
CA ALA A 393 -3.01 13.37 14.71
C ALA A 393 -4.15 13.89 15.60
N ARG A 394 -4.18 15.19 15.91
CA ARG A 394 -5.32 15.84 16.60
C ARG A 394 -6.60 15.71 15.78
N PHE A 395 -6.56 16.00 14.48
CA PHE A 395 -7.71 15.83 13.59
C PHE A 395 -8.21 14.38 13.56
N GLN A 396 -7.33 13.40 13.40
CA GLN A 396 -7.68 11.98 13.37
C GLN A 396 -8.26 11.50 14.71
N ARG A 397 -7.80 12.02 15.86
CA ARG A 397 -8.44 11.75 17.15
C ARG A 397 -9.85 12.33 17.23
N VAL A 398 -10.06 13.54 16.70
CA VAL A 398 -11.40 14.16 16.67
C VAL A 398 -12.34 13.38 15.76
N VAL A 399 -11.88 12.91 14.60
CA VAL A 399 -12.73 12.28 13.57
C VAL A 399 -12.85 10.78 13.70
N GLY A 400 -11.74 10.07 13.85
CA GLY A 400 -11.67 8.61 13.95
C GLY A 400 -11.79 8.08 15.37
N GLY A 401 -11.52 8.92 16.38
CA GLY A 401 -11.51 8.49 17.78
C GLY A 401 -10.28 7.65 18.17
N HIS A 402 -9.26 7.62 17.33
CA HIS A 402 -8.01 6.90 17.58
C HIS A 402 -6.80 7.80 17.33
N ASP A 403 -5.67 7.44 17.94
CA ASP A 403 -4.41 8.15 17.78
C ASP A 403 -3.56 7.51 16.67
N PRO A 404 -3.35 8.17 15.52
CA PRO A 404 -2.46 7.64 14.49
C PRO A 404 -1.02 7.69 15.00
N LYS A 405 -0.39 6.53 15.19
CA LYS A 405 1.03 6.43 15.54
C LYS A 405 1.93 6.73 14.32
N ARG A 406 1.88 7.97 13.82
CA ARG A 406 2.54 8.44 12.59
C ARG A 406 3.31 9.73 12.85
N ASP A 407 4.40 9.63 13.59
CA ASP A 407 5.28 10.75 13.89
C ASP A 407 6.37 10.92 12.82
N PHE A 408 7.28 11.87 13.04
CA PHE A 408 8.38 12.14 12.11
C PHE A 408 9.32 10.93 11.96
N ALA A 409 9.62 10.23 13.05
CA ALA A 409 10.47 9.04 13.01
C ALA A 409 9.83 7.92 12.18
N TRP A 410 8.51 7.75 12.28
CA TRP A 410 7.76 6.85 11.42
C TRP A 410 7.87 7.22 9.94
N LEU A 411 7.73 8.50 9.56
CA LEU A 411 7.93 8.92 8.15
C LEU A 411 9.34 8.60 7.65
N ALA A 412 10.35 8.85 8.48
CA ALA A 412 11.75 8.64 8.14
C ALA A 412 12.12 7.16 8.00
N ALA A 413 11.46 6.27 8.75
CA ALA A 413 11.77 4.84 8.77
C ALA A 413 10.87 3.98 7.87
N THR A 414 9.75 4.51 7.38
CA THR A 414 8.75 3.70 6.65
C THR A 414 8.99 3.75 5.15
N HIS A 415 9.23 2.58 4.57
CA HIS A 415 9.37 2.39 3.13
C HIS A 415 8.03 2.00 2.46
N PRO A 416 7.63 2.65 1.36
CA PRO A 416 6.44 2.30 0.59
C PRO A 416 6.59 1.09 -0.34
N LEU A 417 7.75 0.42 -0.30
CA LEU A 417 8.07 -0.68 -1.20
C LEU A 417 7.30 -1.97 -0.87
N SER A 418 6.95 -2.73 -1.91
CA SER A 418 6.37 -4.07 -1.77
C SER A 418 7.36 -5.06 -1.15
N ARG A 419 6.86 -6.15 -0.56
CA ARG A 419 7.70 -7.20 0.05
C ARG A 419 8.75 -7.77 -0.91
N SER A 420 8.40 -7.97 -2.18
CA SER A 420 9.32 -8.46 -3.21
C SER A 420 10.45 -7.45 -3.49
N GLN A 421 10.14 -6.16 -3.50
CA GLN A 421 11.13 -5.10 -3.68
C GLN A 421 12.03 -4.95 -2.45
N LEU A 422 11.47 -5.07 -1.25
CA LEU A 422 12.26 -5.11 -0.02
C LEU A 422 13.23 -6.30 -0.01
N LEU A 423 12.80 -7.47 -0.51
CA LEU A 423 13.68 -8.63 -0.68
C LEU A 423 14.78 -8.37 -1.71
N LEU A 424 14.46 -7.78 -2.86
CA LEU A 424 15.47 -7.41 -3.87
C LEU A 424 16.48 -6.40 -3.32
N ARG A 425 16.02 -5.38 -2.60
CA ARG A 425 16.88 -4.40 -1.94
C ARG A 425 17.78 -5.06 -0.89
N ALA A 426 17.23 -5.98 -0.10
CA ALA A 426 18.00 -6.74 0.88
C ALA A 426 19.10 -7.59 0.22
N THR A 427 18.82 -8.21 -0.95
CA THR A 427 19.86 -8.93 -1.70
C THR A 427 20.96 -8.00 -2.21
N THR A 428 20.62 -6.84 -2.78
CA THR A 428 21.63 -5.86 -3.23
C THR A 428 22.50 -5.37 -2.09
N LEU A 429 21.90 -5.06 -0.93
CA LEU A 429 22.66 -4.65 0.26
C LEU A 429 23.56 -5.78 0.79
N ALA A 430 23.12 -7.03 0.70
CA ALA A 430 23.93 -8.17 1.11
C ALA A 430 25.18 -8.32 0.21
N ASP A 431 25.04 -8.13 -1.10
CA ASP A 431 26.15 -8.14 -2.06
C ASP A 431 27.14 -7.00 -1.79
N GLU A 432 26.63 -5.79 -1.52
CA GLU A 432 27.45 -4.62 -1.17
C GLU A 432 28.25 -4.85 0.13
N VAL A 433 27.60 -5.39 1.16
CA VAL A 433 28.26 -5.77 2.43
C VAL A 433 29.33 -6.84 2.20
N ALA A 434 29.09 -7.81 1.31
CA ALA A 434 30.08 -8.82 0.96
C ALA A 434 31.29 -8.21 0.23
N GLY A 435 31.05 -7.25 -0.66
CA GLY A 435 32.09 -6.46 -1.34
C GLY A 435 32.95 -5.68 -0.34
N LEU A 436 32.33 -4.88 0.53
CA LEU A 436 33.02 -4.11 1.57
C LEU A 436 33.81 -4.99 2.55
N ARG A 437 33.29 -6.18 2.88
CA ARG A 437 34.02 -7.15 3.71
C ARG A 437 35.27 -7.68 3.01
N SER A 438 35.18 -7.93 1.72
CA SER A 438 36.32 -8.41 0.91
C SER A 438 37.39 -7.33 0.78
N GLU A 439 36.98 -6.08 0.53
CA GLU A 439 37.89 -4.93 0.50
C GLU A 439 38.57 -4.72 1.86
N ARG A 440 37.81 -4.75 2.95
CA ARG A 440 38.36 -4.65 4.31
C ARG A 440 39.37 -5.77 4.59
N ALA A 441 39.12 -7.01 4.16
CA ALA A 441 40.05 -8.11 4.32
C ALA A 441 41.37 -7.84 3.57
N ALA A 442 41.30 -7.39 2.32
CA ALA A 442 42.49 -7.04 1.55
C ALA A 442 43.30 -5.89 2.18
N LEU A 443 42.63 -4.88 2.73
CA LEU A 443 43.29 -3.79 3.46
C LEU A 443 43.97 -4.26 4.75
N VAL A 444 43.36 -5.19 5.48
CA VAL A 444 43.97 -5.80 6.67
C VAL A 444 45.21 -6.60 6.28
N ASP A 445 45.14 -7.43 5.24
CA ASP A 445 46.28 -8.21 4.75
C ASP A 445 47.43 -7.30 4.30
N ALA A 446 47.12 -6.22 3.57
CA ALA A 446 48.10 -5.23 3.14
C ALA A 446 48.76 -4.52 4.33
N ARG A 447 47.99 -4.15 5.36
CA ARG A 447 48.50 -3.56 6.60
C ARG A 447 49.47 -4.51 7.30
N ASP A 448 49.09 -5.77 7.44
CA ASP A 448 49.88 -6.77 8.16
C ASP A 448 51.17 -7.10 7.39
N ALA A 449 51.13 -7.12 6.04
CA ALA A 449 52.32 -7.25 5.21
C ALA A 449 53.28 -6.05 5.36
N ALA A 450 52.74 -4.82 5.39
CA ALA A 450 53.52 -3.61 5.61
C ALA A 450 54.15 -3.58 7.01
N GLN A 451 53.43 -4.04 8.02
CA GLN A 451 53.97 -4.21 9.38
C GLN A 451 55.12 -5.21 9.39
N ALA A 452 54.94 -6.40 8.77
CA ALA A 452 55.99 -7.40 8.68
C ALA A 452 57.23 -6.92 7.89
N GLN A 453 57.05 -6.02 6.93
CA GLN A 453 58.18 -5.36 6.26
C GLN A 453 58.91 -4.37 7.19
N THR A 454 58.15 -3.57 7.94
CA THR A 454 58.70 -2.64 8.93
C THR A 454 59.50 -3.38 9.99
N ASP A 455 58.96 -4.47 10.53
CA ASP A 455 59.63 -5.31 11.53
C ASP A 455 60.94 -5.89 10.98
N ARG A 456 60.97 -6.33 9.71
CA ARG A 456 62.19 -6.81 9.05
C ARG A 456 63.26 -5.73 8.92
N VAL A 457 62.88 -4.50 8.60
CA VAL A 457 63.81 -3.36 8.51
C VAL A 457 64.39 -3.05 9.89
N ILE A 458 63.58 -3.09 10.95
CA ILE A 458 64.04 -2.87 12.33
C ILE A 458 65.08 -3.93 12.74
N VAL A 459 64.80 -5.21 12.47
CA VAL A 459 65.74 -6.30 12.77
C VAL A 459 67.05 -6.12 11.99
N TYR A 460 66.97 -5.81 10.70
CA TYR A 460 68.15 -5.59 9.87
C TYR A 460 69.00 -4.41 10.37
N ALA A 461 68.37 -3.29 10.74
CA ALA A 461 69.07 -2.14 11.32
C ALA A 461 69.80 -2.52 12.60
N ALA A 462 69.14 -3.25 13.51
CA ALA A 462 69.76 -3.73 14.75
C ALA A 462 70.95 -4.69 14.48
N GLU A 463 70.92 -5.49 13.42
CA GLU A 463 72.07 -6.31 13.02
C GLU A 463 73.23 -5.49 12.46
N ARG A 464 72.94 -4.42 11.69
CA ARG A 464 73.98 -3.50 11.19
C ARG A 464 74.64 -2.74 12.33
N ASP A 465 73.88 -2.29 13.31
CA ASP A 465 74.43 -1.58 14.48
C ASP A 465 75.39 -2.47 15.26
N ARG A 466 75.02 -3.74 15.52
CA ARG A 466 75.93 -4.72 16.18
C ARG A 466 77.21 -4.97 15.38
N GLU A 467 77.12 -5.00 14.05
CA GLU A 467 78.30 -5.21 13.20
C GLU A 467 79.20 -3.97 13.19
N ALA A 468 78.61 -2.76 13.17
CA ALA A 468 79.34 -1.51 13.31
C ALA A 468 80.09 -1.47 14.64
N GLU A 469 79.43 -1.77 15.77
CA GLU A 469 80.06 -1.87 17.09
C GLU A 469 81.22 -2.88 17.11
N ARG A 470 81.05 -4.04 16.47
CA ARG A 470 82.11 -5.06 16.35
C ARG A 470 83.31 -4.53 15.57
N LEU A 471 83.07 -3.89 14.43
CA LEU A 471 84.13 -3.35 13.56
C LEU A 471 84.86 -2.20 14.25
N GLU A 472 84.15 -1.32 14.96
CA GLU A 472 84.74 -0.26 15.78
C GLU A 472 85.63 -0.84 16.88
N ALA A 473 85.16 -1.86 17.59
CA ALA A 473 85.97 -2.55 18.62
C ALA A 473 87.22 -3.22 18.01
N ALA A 474 87.10 -3.83 16.83
CA ALA A 474 88.22 -4.44 16.12
C ALA A 474 89.23 -3.41 15.63
N LEU A 475 88.75 -2.25 15.14
CA LEU A 475 89.58 -1.12 14.74
C LEU A 475 90.36 -0.58 15.94
N ALA A 476 89.69 -0.31 17.06
CA ALA A 476 90.32 0.14 18.30
C ALA A 476 91.39 -0.85 18.80
N ALA A 477 91.12 -2.17 18.71
CA ALA A 477 92.09 -3.20 19.07
C ALA A 477 93.31 -3.25 18.11
N ALA A 478 93.11 -3.01 16.82
CA ALA A 478 94.18 -2.95 15.83
C ALA A 478 95.06 -1.69 16.02
N GLU A 479 94.44 -0.54 16.27
CA GLU A 479 95.12 0.71 16.61
C GLU A 479 95.96 0.57 17.89
N ALA A 480 95.40 -0.06 18.93
CA ALA A 480 96.14 -0.35 20.17
C ALA A 480 97.35 -1.27 19.95
N ARG A 481 97.26 -2.22 19.01
CA ARG A 481 98.40 -3.08 18.62
C ARG A 481 99.49 -2.32 17.88
N LEU A 482 99.12 -1.31 17.08
CA LEU A 482 100.06 -0.44 16.37
C LEU A 482 100.74 0.58 17.30
N ALA A 483 100.07 1.01 18.37
CA ALA A 483 100.61 1.92 19.39
C ALA A 483 101.46 1.22 20.48
N GLY A 484 101.44 -0.11 20.55
CA GLY A 484 102.25 -0.89 21.50
C GLY A 484 103.72 -1.00 21.08
N PRO A 485 104.67 -1.17 22.02
CA PRO A 485 106.09 -1.31 21.69
C PRO A 485 106.34 -2.57 20.85
N PRO A 486 107.31 -2.54 19.91
CA PRO A 486 107.55 -3.64 18.98
C PRO A 486 107.87 -4.94 19.76
N PRO A 487 107.37 -6.10 19.30
CA PRO A 487 107.73 -7.37 19.91
C PRO A 487 109.25 -7.54 19.88
N ARG A 488 109.84 -7.82 21.06
CA ARG A 488 111.26 -8.17 21.17
C ARG A 488 111.53 -9.39 20.29
N LEU A 489 112.40 -9.22 19.29
CA LEU A 489 112.93 -10.30 18.46
C LEU A 489 113.59 -11.36 19.35
N PRO A 490 113.20 -12.64 19.30
CA PRO A 490 114.05 -13.70 19.77
C PRO A 490 115.21 -13.88 18.79
N GLY A 491 116.43 -13.73 19.30
CA GLY A 491 117.67 -14.06 18.60
C GLY A 491 117.77 -15.54 18.21
N PRO A 492 118.82 -15.89 17.43
CA PRO A 492 118.78 -16.97 16.45
C PRO A 492 118.92 -18.35 17.09
N ALA A 493 118.01 -19.26 16.76
CA ALA A 493 118.23 -20.69 16.93
C ALA A 493 118.00 -21.40 15.60
N ILE A 494 119.13 -21.74 14.96
CA ILE A 494 119.24 -22.68 13.87
C ILE A 494 118.67 -24.04 14.33
N ARG A 495 117.68 -24.57 13.61
CA ARG A 495 117.48 -26.02 13.47
C ARG A 495 117.11 -26.39 12.04
N LEU A 496 118.10 -26.94 11.34
CA LEU A 496 117.97 -27.69 10.11
C LEU A 496 117.24 -29.02 10.38
N GLY A 497 116.25 -29.37 9.55
CA GLY A 497 115.65 -30.71 9.52
C GLY A 497 114.43 -30.86 8.61
N ARG A 498 114.69 -31.10 7.32
CA ARG A 498 113.97 -31.91 6.28
C ARG A 498 112.82 -32.82 6.80
N ALA A 499 111.73 -33.14 6.09
CA ALA A 499 111.35 -33.11 4.66
C ALA A 499 109.80 -33.29 4.50
N VAL A 500 109.14 -32.55 3.60
CA VAL A 500 108.54 -32.95 2.29
C VAL A 500 107.42 -34.02 2.30
N ARG A 501 106.18 -33.58 1.93
CA ARG A 501 105.11 -34.18 1.07
C ARG A 501 103.73 -33.68 1.55
N GLY A 502 102.77 -33.21 0.77
CA GLY A 502 102.58 -32.93 -0.65
C GLY A 502 101.42 -31.91 -0.78
N LEU A 503 101.53 -30.94 -1.69
CA LEU A 503 100.80 -30.85 -2.97
C LEU A 503 99.31 -30.45 -2.87
N VAL A 504 99.08 -29.17 -3.19
CA VAL A 504 97.83 -28.56 -3.73
C VAL A 504 97.60 -29.11 -5.16
N PRO A 505 96.35 -29.23 -5.67
CA PRO A 505 95.75 -28.13 -6.48
C PRO A 505 94.22 -27.96 -6.23
N TRP A 506 93.66 -26.75 -6.11
CA TRP A 506 93.32 -25.74 -7.14
C TRP A 506 92.00 -25.96 -7.90
N LYS A 507 91.19 -24.89 -7.91
CA LYS A 507 90.16 -24.44 -8.89
C LYS A 507 88.80 -25.17 -8.96
N ARG A 508 87.70 -24.44 -8.71
CA ARG A 508 86.96 -23.51 -9.60
C ARG A 508 86.21 -24.24 -10.72
N THR A 509 84.88 -24.15 -10.65
CA THR A 509 84.06 -23.42 -11.61
C THR A 509 83.00 -22.65 -10.84
#